data_AF-A0A3P6FCB2-F1
#
_entry.id   AF-A0A3P6FCB2-F1
#
_cell.length_a   1.000
_cell.length_b   1.000
_cell.length_c   1.000
_cell.angle_alpha   90.00
_cell.angle_beta   90.00
_cell.angle_gamma   90.00
#
_symmetry.space_group_name_H-M   'P 1'
#
loop_
_entity.id
_entity.type
_entity.pdbx_description
1 polymer ?
#
loop_
_entity_poly.entity_id
_entity_poly.type
_entity_poly.pdbx_seq_one_letter_code
_entity_poly.pdbx_strand_id
1 'polypeptide(L)'
;MSNTRQDQGIRYYTCTKKDDGECHVYKWWDEALMEEMRARDIHVLQLGEKVESLTLLTDYDTEQKIRNLEKIVGDMGKEKSSFSYGFECFVIDIVVLVVVIGLVVMFG
;
A
#
# COMPACT_ATOMS: atom_id res chain seq x y z
N MET A 1 16.30 59.08 -4.16
CA MET A 1 17.05 57.81 -4.31
C MET A 1 17.68 57.43 -2.98
N SER A 2 17.17 56.40 -2.31
CA SER A 2 17.95 55.42 -1.54
C SER A 2 17.01 54.25 -1.26
N ASN A 3 17.44 53.08 -1.72
CA ASN A 3 16.69 51.84 -1.81
C ASN A 3 17.14 50.98 -0.64
N THR A 4 16.27 50.71 0.34
CA THR A 4 16.50 49.64 1.31
C THR A 4 15.26 48.77 1.38
N ARG A 5 15.20 47.84 0.42
CA ARG A 5 14.60 46.52 0.58
C ARG A 5 15.14 45.89 1.87
N GLN A 6 14.35 45.88 2.93
CA GLN A 6 14.54 44.94 4.03
C GLN A 6 13.22 44.24 4.33
N ASP A 7 13.17 43.04 3.77
CA ASP A 7 12.59 41.82 4.33
C ASP A 7 11.12 41.84 4.78
N GLN A 8 10.25 41.31 3.90
CA GLN A 8 8.82 41.04 4.13
C GLN A 8 8.55 39.89 5.13
N GLY A 9 9.36 39.76 6.18
CA GLY A 9 9.29 38.63 7.11
C GLY A 9 9.38 38.98 8.59
N ILE A 10 9.89 40.16 8.97
CA ILE A 10 10.19 40.45 10.37
C ILE A 10 9.59 41.79 10.77
N ARG A 11 8.51 41.75 11.56
CA ARG A 11 7.91 42.95 12.17
C ARG A 11 8.49 43.14 13.56
N TYR A 12 9.41 44.09 13.72
CA TYR A 12 9.84 44.56 15.03
C TYR A 12 8.80 45.54 15.57
N TYR A 13 7.99 45.10 16.54
CA TYR A 13 7.07 45.98 17.24
C TYR A 13 7.82 46.66 18.40
N THR A 14 8.08 47.96 18.26
CA THR A 14 8.62 48.79 19.34
C THR A 14 7.66 48.81 20.53
N CYS A 15 8.15 48.41 21.70
CA CYS A 15 7.43 48.43 22.97
C CYS A 15 7.29 49.88 23.49
N THR A 16 6.07 50.27 23.85
CA THR A 16 5.72 51.63 24.33
C THR A 16 5.68 51.76 25.85
N LYS A 17 6.41 50.93 26.62
CA LYS A 17 6.63 51.17 28.05
C LYS A 17 8.01 50.66 28.47
N LYS A 18 8.77 51.55 29.12
CA LYS A 18 10.20 51.45 29.43
C LYS A 18 10.45 51.39 30.94
N ASP A 19 9.53 50.91 31.78
CA ASP A 19 9.75 51.06 33.24
C ASP A 19 9.24 49.92 34.13
N ASP A 20 9.48 48.69 33.71
CA ASP A 20 9.10 47.51 34.45
C ASP A 20 10.27 46.51 34.30
N GLY A 21 11.16 46.48 35.29
CA GLY A 21 12.44 45.76 35.26
C GLY A 21 12.33 44.23 35.32
N GLU A 22 11.46 43.62 34.51
CA GLU A 22 11.35 42.18 34.35
C GLU A 22 11.65 41.72 32.91
N CYS A 23 12.35 40.59 32.82
CA CYS A 23 12.83 40.00 31.57
C CYS A 23 11.64 39.41 30.77
N HIS A 24 11.10 40.16 29.82
CA HIS A 24 9.92 39.79 29.01
C HIS A 24 10.18 38.81 27.85
N VAL A 25 11.23 37.99 27.90
CA VAL A 25 11.56 37.08 26.78
C VAL A 25 10.65 35.84 26.72
N TYR A 26 9.83 35.56 27.73
CA TYR A 26 9.12 34.29 27.81
C TYR A 26 7.68 34.28 27.28
N LYS A 27 7.06 35.44 27.01
CA LYS A 27 5.62 35.49 26.65
C LYS A 27 5.35 35.36 25.15
N TRP A 28 6.29 35.75 24.29
CA TRP A 28 6.07 35.79 22.84
C TRP A 28 6.32 34.47 22.13
N TRP A 29 7.18 33.62 22.69
CA TRP A 29 7.43 32.29 22.11
C TRP A 29 6.19 31.42 22.16
N ASP A 30 5.43 31.43 23.26
CA ASP A 30 4.24 30.60 23.42
C ASP A 30 3.09 31.05 22.49
N GLU A 31 2.92 32.35 22.31
CA GLU A 31 1.89 32.94 21.43
C GLU A 31 2.24 32.77 19.94
N ALA A 32 3.51 32.96 19.55
CA ALA A 32 3.96 32.71 18.18
C ALA A 32 3.98 31.21 17.82
N LEU A 33 4.31 30.34 18.78
CA LEU A 33 4.31 28.89 18.60
C LEU A 33 2.89 28.33 18.52
N MET A 34 1.94 28.85 19.31
CA MET A 34 0.53 28.47 19.21
C MET A 34 -0.11 28.88 17.88
N GLU A 35 0.23 30.06 17.33
CA GLU A 35 -0.31 30.49 16.03
C GLU A 35 0.24 29.66 14.86
N GLU A 36 1.52 29.27 14.90
CA GLU A 36 2.15 28.34 13.94
C GLU A 36 1.59 26.91 14.07
N MET A 37 1.39 26.42 15.29
CA MET A 37 0.83 25.08 15.52
C MET A 37 -0.65 24.99 15.14
N ARG A 38 -1.45 26.05 15.37
CA ARG A 38 -2.87 26.10 14.97
C ARG A 38 -3.07 25.99 13.45
N ALA A 39 -2.08 26.43 12.65
CA ALA A 39 -2.10 26.28 11.19
C ALA A 39 -1.62 24.88 10.72
N ARG A 40 -0.74 24.22 11.48
CA ARG A 40 -0.20 22.88 11.12
C ARG A 40 -1.09 21.72 11.57
N ASP A 41 -1.91 21.88 12.59
CA ASP A 41 -2.76 20.81 13.14
C ASP A 41 -3.83 20.31 12.14
N ILE A 42 -4.34 21.21 11.30
CA ILE A 42 -5.39 20.91 10.32
C ILE A 42 -4.86 20.02 9.17
N HIS A 43 -3.56 20.07 8.87
CA HIS A 43 -2.96 19.28 7.79
C HIS A 43 -2.47 17.89 8.22
N VAL A 44 -2.20 17.67 9.51
CA VAL A 44 -1.78 16.35 10.03
C VAL A 44 -2.97 15.43 10.25
N LEU A 45 -4.11 15.97 10.70
CA LEU A 45 -5.31 15.16 10.98
C LEU A 45 -5.95 14.59 9.70
N GLN A 46 -6.10 15.41 8.65
CA GLN A 46 -6.70 14.98 7.38
C GLN A 46 -5.78 14.02 6.60
N LEU A 47 -4.47 14.10 6.81
CA LEU A 47 -3.53 13.19 6.18
C LEU A 47 -3.54 11.81 6.86
N GLY A 48 -3.70 11.77 8.19
CA GLY A 48 -3.86 10.53 8.94
C GLY A 48 -5.11 9.75 8.51
N GLU A 49 -6.26 10.41 8.45
CA GLU A 49 -7.52 9.78 8.04
C GLU A 49 -7.48 9.27 6.58
N LYS A 50 -6.86 10.04 5.68
CA LYS A 50 -6.67 9.61 4.28
C LYS A 50 -5.70 8.45 4.15
N VAL A 51 -4.64 8.41 4.94
CA VAL A 51 -3.68 7.29 4.93
C VAL A 51 -4.34 6.03 5.48
N GLU A 52 -5.14 6.12 6.54
CA GLU A 52 -5.86 4.96 7.08
C GLU A 52 -6.92 4.44 6.11
N SER A 53 -7.73 5.33 5.51
CA SER A 53 -8.70 4.99 4.47
C SER A 53 -8.04 4.33 3.25
N LEU A 54 -6.92 4.89 2.78
CA LEU A 54 -6.19 4.35 1.64
C LEU A 54 -5.56 3.00 1.98
N THR A 55 -5.07 2.82 3.21
CA THR A 55 -4.49 1.56 3.69
C THR A 55 -5.56 0.47 3.74
N LEU A 56 -6.73 0.74 4.31
CA LEU A 56 -7.85 -0.22 4.34
C LEU A 56 -8.37 -0.58 2.95
N LEU A 57 -8.49 0.41 2.06
CA LEU A 57 -8.95 0.16 0.69
C LEU A 57 -7.94 -0.68 -0.11
N THR A 58 -6.65 -0.38 0.06
CA THR A 58 -5.55 -1.11 -0.60
C THR A 58 -5.48 -2.53 -0.06
N ASP A 59 -5.57 -2.72 1.26
CA ASP A 59 -5.55 -4.03 1.91
C ASP A 59 -6.71 -4.91 1.40
N TYR A 60 -7.94 -4.36 1.38
CA TYR A 60 -9.11 -5.05 0.84
C TYR A 60 -8.95 -5.44 -0.64
N ASP A 61 -8.49 -4.53 -1.51
CA ASP A 61 -8.26 -4.81 -2.93
C ASP A 61 -7.18 -5.87 -3.12
N THR A 62 -6.07 -5.80 -2.36
CA THR A 62 -5.00 -6.79 -2.42
C THR A 62 -5.49 -8.16 -1.98
N GLU A 63 -6.21 -8.26 -0.88
CA GLU A 63 -6.78 -9.51 -0.36
C GLU A 63 -7.79 -10.12 -1.33
N GLN A 64 -8.65 -9.30 -1.94
CA GLN A 64 -9.61 -9.76 -2.95
C GLN A 64 -8.88 -10.29 -4.20
N LYS A 65 -7.85 -9.59 -4.67
CA LYS A 65 -7.05 -10.02 -5.82
C LYS A 65 -6.29 -11.30 -5.52
N ILE A 66 -5.72 -11.43 -4.32
CA ILE A 66 -5.04 -12.66 -3.88
C ILE A 66 -6.01 -13.84 -3.89
N ARG A 67 -7.20 -13.70 -3.30
CA ARG A 67 -8.22 -14.77 -3.31
C ARG A 67 -8.65 -15.18 -4.71
N ASN A 68 -8.80 -14.21 -5.62
CA ASN A 68 -9.14 -14.49 -7.01
C ASN A 68 -8.02 -15.25 -7.73
N LEU A 69 -6.76 -14.83 -7.53
CA LEU A 69 -5.60 -15.53 -8.10
C LEU A 69 -5.49 -16.95 -7.54
N GLU A 70 -5.63 -17.13 -6.23
CA GLU A 70 -5.59 -18.44 -5.58
C GLU A 70 -6.68 -19.38 -6.13
N LYS A 71 -7.90 -18.86 -6.33
CA LYS A 71 -8.98 -19.63 -6.94
C LYS A 71 -8.64 -20.07 -8.37
N ILE A 72 -8.15 -19.16 -9.22
CA ILE A 72 -7.79 -19.47 -10.61
C ILE A 72 -6.65 -20.49 -10.66
N VAL A 73 -5.63 -20.34 -9.81
CA VAL A 73 -4.51 -21.27 -9.71
C VAL A 73 -4.99 -22.65 -9.23
N GLY A 74 -5.90 -22.68 -8.25
CA GLY A 74 -6.50 -23.91 -7.74
C GLY A 74 -7.32 -24.64 -8.80
N ASP A 75 -8.15 -23.92 -9.55
CA ASP A 75 -8.95 -24.49 -10.65
C ASP A 75 -8.03 -25.01 -11.77
N MET A 76 -7.02 -24.23 -12.16
CA MET A 76 -6.02 -24.65 -13.16
C MET A 76 -5.24 -25.90 -12.72
N GLY A 77 -4.89 -26.00 -11.43
CA GLY A 77 -4.23 -27.17 -10.86
C GLY A 77 -5.11 -28.42 -10.90
N LYS A 78 -6.41 -28.29 -10.57
CA LYS A 78 -7.40 -29.37 -10.64
C LYS A 78 -7.67 -29.83 -12.07
N GLU A 79 -7.81 -28.91 -13.00
CA GLU A 79 -8.02 -29.22 -14.42
C GLU A 79 -6.82 -29.98 -14.98
N LYS A 80 -5.60 -29.54 -14.64
CA LYS A 80 -4.36 -30.20 -15.07
C LYS A 80 -4.23 -31.61 -14.50
N SER A 81 -4.55 -31.82 -13.21
CA SER A 81 -4.47 -33.15 -12.59
C SER A 81 -5.55 -34.09 -13.13
N SER A 82 -6.77 -33.60 -13.34
CA SER A 82 -7.86 -34.36 -13.94
C SER A 82 -7.54 -34.76 -15.39
N PHE A 83 -7.00 -33.84 -16.18
CA PHE A 83 -6.56 -34.12 -17.54
C PHE A 83 -5.40 -35.12 -17.59
N SER A 84 -4.42 -34.97 -16.69
CA SER A 84 -3.27 -35.88 -16.60
C SER A 84 -3.68 -37.31 -16.22
N TYR A 85 -4.58 -37.47 -15.25
CA TYR A 85 -5.06 -38.79 -14.82
C TYR A 85 -5.81 -39.52 -15.95
N GLY A 86 -6.69 -38.81 -16.67
CA GLY A 86 -7.40 -39.40 -17.81
C GLY A 86 -6.46 -39.80 -18.96
N PHE A 87 -5.45 -38.98 -19.25
CA PHE A 87 -4.43 -39.30 -20.25
C PHE A 87 -3.60 -40.53 -19.86
N GLU A 88 -3.22 -40.64 -18.59
CA GLU A 88 -2.44 -41.77 -18.08
C GLU A 88 -3.19 -43.10 -18.22
N CYS A 89 -4.49 -43.14 -17.89
CA CYS A 89 -5.34 -44.32 -18.14
C CYS A 89 -5.37 -44.71 -19.62
N PHE A 90 -5.59 -43.75 -20.51
CA PHE A 90 -5.66 -44.00 -21.95
C PHE A 90 -4.34 -44.56 -22.52
N VAL A 91 -3.20 -44.04 -22.06
CA VAL A 91 -1.88 -44.54 -22.46
C VAL A 91 -1.67 -45.98 -21.98
N ILE A 92 -2.02 -46.29 -20.73
CA ILE A 92 -1.91 -47.66 -20.18
C ILE A 92 -2.77 -48.63 -21.00
N ASP A 93 -4.02 -48.27 -21.29
CA ASP A 93 -4.95 -49.11 -22.06
C ASP A 93 -4.40 -49.43 -23.47
N ILE A 94 -3.85 -48.44 -24.17
CA ILE A 94 -3.23 -48.65 -25.48
C ILE A 94 -2.02 -49.60 -25.40
N VAL A 95 -1.15 -49.41 -24.41
CA VAL A 95 0.04 -50.26 -24.25
C VAL A 95 -0.36 -51.71 -24.01
N VAL A 96 -1.34 -51.96 -23.14
CA VAL A 96 -1.86 -53.30 -22.87
C VAL A 96 -2.45 -53.92 -24.13
N LEU A 97 -3.26 -53.17 -24.88
CA LEU A 97 -3.85 -53.63 -26.13
C LEU A 97 -2.80 -54.05 -27.16
N VAL A 98 -1.76 -53.22 -27.36
CA VAL A 98 -0.66 -53.51 -28.29
C VAL A 98 0.09 -54.79 -27.88
N VAL A 99 0.36 -54.98 -26.59
CA VAL A 99 1.01 -56.19 -26.08
C VAL A 99 0.15 -57.42 -26.34
N VAL A 100 -1.16 -57.36 -26.07
CA VAL A 100 -2.08 -58.48 -26.33
C VAL A 100 -2.11 -58.85 -27.80
N ILE A 101 -2.22 -57.84 -28.69
CA ILE A 101 -2.20 -58.07 -30.14
C ILE A 101 -0.86 -58.70 -30.55
N GLY A 102 0.27 -58.20 -30.05
CA GLY A 102 1.59 -58.77 -30.32
C GLY A 102 1.70 -60.23 -29.91
N LEU A 103 1.18 -60.58 -28.73
CA LEU A 103 1.15 -61.97 -28.26
C LEU A 103 0.26 -62.85 -29.14
N VAL A 104 -0.94 -62.39 -29.50
CA VAL A 104 -1.85 -63.16 -30.39
C VAL A 104 -1.20 -63.41 -31.75
N VAL A 105 -0.49 -62.42 -32.32
CA VAL A 105 0.20 -62.56 -33.61
C VAL A 105 1.43 -63.47 -33.50
N MET A 106 2.12 -63.49 -32.37
CA MET A 106 3.30 -64.34 -32.18
C MET A 106 2.97 -65.79 -31.83
N PHE A 107 1.84 -66.03 -31.14
CA PHE A 107 1.47 -67.35 -30.61
C PHE A 107 0.25 -67.99 -31.30
N GLY A 108 -0.46 -67.26 -32.16
CA GLY A 108 -1.56 -67.76 -33.00
C GLY A 108 -1.11 -68.04 -34.42
#